data_AF-A0A9X5YYR5-F1
#
_entry.id   AF-A0A9X5YYR5-F1
#
_cell.length_a   1.000
_cell.length_b   1.000
_cell.length_c   1.000
_cell.angle_alpha   90.00
_cell.angle_beta   90.00
_cell.angle_gamma   90.00
#
_symmetry.space_group_name_H-M   'P 1'
#
loop_
_entity.id
_entity.type
_entity.pdbx_description
1 polymer ?
#
loop_
_entity_poly.entity_id
_entity_poly.type
_entity_poly.pdbx_seq_one_letter_code
_entity_poly.pdbx_strand_id
1 'polypeptide(L)'
;MSVAYVRTVKTASGATAVQIVYSIRRGSRAMDHIGSAHDEAELAALRAVANQRLAAGQGELDLGLDTVGAAGGPLPIVASRMGHLWDALCRAYDSVGLGEATGADRVFRDLVLARIIEPTSKLDSRRVLEETGVARPPTRRSNAPCRDTPPTPGGGASPRPARRTRRSDRPASFSTT
;
A
#
# COMPACT_ATOMS: atom_id res chain seq x y z
N MET A 1 -4.99 -22.24 -12.87
CA MET A 1 -4.29 -21.29 -13.76
C MET A 1 -3.35 -22.08 -14.64
N SER A 2 -3.76 -22.27 -15.89
CA SER A 2 -2.88 -22.73 -16.97
C SER A 2 -1.99 -21.57 -17.39
N VAL A 3 -0.70 -21.82 -17.59
CA VAL A 3 0.23 -20.82 -18.14
C VAL A 3 0.49 -21.20 -19.58
N ALA A 4 0.24 -20.27 -20.51
CA ALA A 4 0.46 -20.46 -21.93
C ALA A 4 1.58 -19.54 -22.42
N TYR A 5 2.48 -20.03 -23.27
CA TYR A 5 3.58 -19.23 -23.82
C TYR A 5 3.95 -19.67 -25.23
N VAL A 6 4.48 -18.73 -26.03
CA VAL A 6 4.99 -19.01 -27.38
C VAL A 6 6.41 -19.56 -27.28
N ARG A 7 6.69 -20.63 -28.00
CA ARG A 7 8.05 -21.13 -28.21
C ARG A 7 8.37 -21.23 -29.70
N THR A 8 9.65 -21.18 -30.00
CA THR A 8 10.18 -21.45 -31.34
C THR A 8 11.12 -22.64 -31.30
N VAL A 9 11.01 -23.55 -32.27
CA VAL A 9 11.83 -24.77 -32.36
C VAL A 9 12.42 -24.88 -33.76
N LYS A 10 13.72 -25.15 -33.87
CA LYS A 10 14.36 -25.47 -35.15
C LYS A 10 13.98 -26.89 -35.54
N THR A 11 13.44 -27.04 -36.74
CA THR A 11 13.02 -28.34 -37.29
C THR A 11 14.15 -28.98 -38.11
N ALA A 12 14.06 -30.28 -38.35
CA ALA A 12 15.06 -31.01 -39.13
C ALA A 12 15.20 -30.50 -40.59
N SER A 13 14.18 -29.82 -41.12
CA SER A 13 14.19 -29.20 -42.46
C SER A 13 14.80 -27.79 -42.48
N GLY A 14 15.33 -27.29 -41.36
CA GLY A 14 15.91 -25.94 -41.25
C GLY A 14 14.89 -24.82 -40.99
N ALA A 15 13.59 -25.11 -41.12
CA ALA A 15 12.52 -24.16 -40.79
C ALA A 15 12.39 -23.95 -39.28
N THR A 16 11.86 -22.79 -38.88
CA THR A 16 11.60 -22.44 -37.47
C THR A 16 10.11 -22.57 -37.17
N ALA A 17 9.73 -23.62 -36.44
CA ALA A 17 8.34 -23.84 -36.02
C ALA A 17 7.97 -22.91 -34.86
N VAL A 18 6.85 -22.21 -34.97
CA VAL A 18 6.21 -21.44 -33.89
C VAL A 18 5.09 -22.27 -33.29
N GLN A 19 5.08 -22.37 -31.96
CA GLN A 19 4.11 -23.18 -31.21
C GLN A 19 3.64 -22.43 -29.97
N ILE A 20 2.39 -22.64 -29.58
CA ILE A 20 1.86 -22.20 -28.28
C ILE A 20 1.86 -23.42 -27.36
N VAL A 21 2.49 -23.29 -26.20
CA VAL A 21 2.56 -24.36 -25.19
C VAL A 21 1.64 -24.01 -24.03
N TYR A 22 0.74 -24.91 -23.68
CA TYR A 22 -0.13 -24.80 -22.52
C TYR A 22 0.37 -25.72 -21.42
N SER A 23 0.73 -25.14 -20.27
CA SER A 23 1.09 -25.89 -19.06
C SER A 23 -0.08 -25.93 -18.09
N ILE A 24 -0.54 -27.13 -17.74
CA ILE A 24 -1.55 -27.35 -16.70
C ILE A 24 -0.82 -27.79 -15.42
N ARG A 25 -1.32 -27.38 -14.23
CA ARG A 25 -0.72 -27.64 -12.90
C ARG A 25 -0.41 -29.13 -12.58
N ARG A 26 -0.82 -30.08 -13.42
CA ARG A 26 -0.55 -31.52 -13.30
C ARG A 26 0.46 -32.07 -14.31
N GLY A 27 1.25 -31.21 -14.97
CA GLY A 27 2.39 -31.63 -15.81
C GLY A 27 2.05 -31.97 -17.27
N SER A 28 0.77 -32.02 -17.64
CA SER A 28 0.37 -32.16 -19.05
C SER A 28 0.70 -30.88 -19.82
N ARG A 29 1.43 -31.03 -20.92
CA ARG A 29 1.75 -29.96 -21.87
C ARG A 29 0.96 -30.21 -23.16
N ALA A 30 -0.05 -29.38 -23.43
CA ALA A 30 -0.69 -29.35 -24.74
C ALA A 30 0.06 -28.35 -25.64
N MET A 31 0.15 -28.62 -26.93
CA MET A 31 0.95 -27.82 -27.86
C MET A 31 0.16 -27.55 -29.12
N ASP A 32 -0.08 -26.28 -29.41
CA ASP A 32 -0.70 -25.85 -30.67
C ASP A 32 0.39 -25.41 -31.64
N HIS A 33 0.42 -26.03 -32.81
CA HIS A 33 1.33 -25.63 -33.88
C HIS A 33 0.71 -24.48 -34.67
N ILE A 34 1.46 -23.37 -34.80
CA ILE A 34 1.00 -22.17 -35.53
C ILE A 34 1.50 -22.18 -36.97
N GLY A 35 2.74 -22.63 -37.19
CA GLY A 35 3.35 -22.74 -38.51
C GLY A 35 4.86 -22.86 -38.44
N SER A 36 5.52 -23.04 -39.58
CA SER A 36 6.98 -23.06 -39.71
C SER A 36 7.44 -21.93 -40.64
N ALA A 37 8.36 -21.10 -40.16
CA ALA A 37 8.94 -20.00 -40.92
C ALA A 37 10.25 -20.42 -41.59
N HIS A 38 10.44 -19.99 -42.83
CA HIS A 38 11.65 -20.19 -43.61
C HIS A 38 12.56 -18.96 -43.63
N ASP A 39 12.02 -17.79 -43.28
CA ASP A 39 12.76 -16.55 -43.10
C ASP A 39 12.37 -15.80 -41.80
N GLU A 40 13.05 -14.69 -41.51
CA GLU A 40 12.82 -13.90 -40.29
C GLU A 40 11.50 -13.11 -40.33
N ALA A 41 11.04 -12.72 -41.52
CA ALA A 41 9.80 -11.95 -41.69
C ALA A 41 8.58 -12.83 -41.41
N GLU A 42 8.57 -14.04 -41.95
CA GLU A 42 7.59 -15.09 -41.67
C GLU A 42 7.61 -15.46 -40.17
N LEU A 43 8.79 -15.55 -39.56
CA LEU A 43 8.92 -15.86 -38.14
C LEU A 43 8.28 -14.77 -37.27
N ALA A 44 8.53 -13.50 -37.60
CA ALA A 44 7.91 -12.36 -36.92
C ALA A 44 6.39 -12.36 -37.07
N ALA A 45 5.88 -12.63 -38.27
CA ALA A 45 4.45 -12.73 -38.54
C ALA A 45 3.79 -13.87 -37.75
N LEU A 46 4.38 -15.08 -37.75
CA LEU A 46 3.86 -16.22 -37.00
C LEU A 46 3.91 -15.98 -35.48
N ARG A 47 4.92 -15.29 -34.97
CA ARG A 47 4.97 -14.86 -33.56
C ARG A 47 3.86 -13.86 -33.22
N ALA A 48 3.59 -12.90 -34.11
CA ALA A 48 2.50 -11.94 -33.92
C ALA A 48 1.14 -12.65 -33.86
N VAL A 49 0.88 -13.59 -34.78
CA VAL A 49 -0.35 -14.42 -34.76
C VAL A 49 -0.44 -15.27 -33.50
N ALA A 50 0.67 -15.89 -33.06
CA ALA A 50 0.69 -16.68 -31.83
C ALA A 50 0.37 -15.82 -30.59
N ASN A 51 0.92 -14.61 -30.52
CA ASN A 51 0.63 -13.66 -29.44
C ASN A 51 -0.82 -13.16 -29.48
N GLN A 52 -1.37 -12.89 -30.66
CA GLN A 52 -2.79 -12.55 -30.82
C GLN A 52 -3.69 -13.66 -30.31
N ARG A 53 -3.38 -14.93 -30.61
CA ARG A 53 -4.14 -16.08 -30.10
C ARG A 53 -4.03 -16.23 -28.58
N LEU A 54 -2.85 -15.97 -27.99
CA LEU A 54 -2.70 -15.94 -26.53
C LEU A 54 -3.53 -14.83 -25.90
N ALA A 55 -3.55 -13.64 -26.50
CA ALA A 55 -4.31 -12.50 -26.04
C ALA A 55 -5.84 -12.74 -26.15
N ALA A 56 -6.31 -13.40 -27.20
CA ALA A 56 -7.74 -13.72 -27.37
C ALA A 56 -8.33 -14.56 -26.21
N GLY A 57 -7.49 -15.35 -25.51
CA GLY A 57 -7.90 -16.09 -24.31
C GLY A 57 -7.80 -15.30 -23.01
N GLN A 58 -7.19 -14.11 -23.03
CA GLN A 58 -7.16 -13.14 -21.94
C GLN A 58 -8.01 -11.94 -22.35
N GLY A 59 -9.31 -12.00 -22.08
CA GLY A 59 -10.21 -10.88 -22.36
C GLY A 59 -9.68 -9.57 -21.77
N GLU A 60 -9.93 -8.47 -22.48
CA GLU A 60 -9.69 -7.13 -21.95
C GLU A 60 -10.46 -6.97 -20.65
N LEU A 61 -9.74 -6.72 -19.56
CA LEU A 61 -10.38 -6.42 -18.28
C LEU A 61 -10.81 -4.96 -18.33
N ASP A 62 -12.06 -4.73 -18.70
CA ASP A 62 -12.66 -3.41 -18.60
C ASP A 62 -12.75 -3.01 -17.11
N LEU A 63 -11.89 -2.08 -16.71
CA LEU A 63 -11.84 -1.53 -15.37
C LEU A 63 -12.79 -0.34 -15.19
N GLY A 64 -13.59 0.01 -16.22
CA GLY A 64 -14.47 1.17 -16.21
C GLY A 64 -13.73 2.49 -16.05
N LEU A 65 -12.47 2.53 -16.52
CA LEU A 65 -11.64 3.73 -16.45
C LEU A 65 -11.86 4.56 -17.72
N ASP A 66 -12.39 5.77 -17.57
CA ASP A 66 -12.48 6.76 -18.65
C ASP A 66 -11.09 7.29 -19.01
N THR A 67 -10.22 6.44 -19.54
CA THR A 67 -8.88 6.84 -19.98
C THR A 67 -8.96 7.39 -21.40
N VAL A 68 -8.44 8.61 -21.60
CA VAL A 68 -8.23 9.22 -22.92
C VAL A 68 -7.10 8.45 -23.63
N GLY A 69 -7.42 7.29 -24.16
CA GLY A 69 -6.49 6.37 -24.82
C GLY A 69 -7.24 5.23 -25.46
N ALA A 70 -6.68 4.63 -26.50
CA ALA A 70 -7.30 3.49 -27.18
C ALA A 70 -7.61 2.38 -26.16
N ALA A 71 -8.88 2.00 -26.06
CA ALA A 71 -9.33 0.83 -25.30
C ALA A 71 -8.46 -0.39 -25.66
N GLY A 72 -7.98 -1.11 -24.64
CA GLY A 72 -7.16 -2.31 -24.82
C GLY A 72 -5.65 -2.10 -24.92
N GLY A 73 -5.14 -0.87 -24.80
CA GLY A 73 -3.69 -0.59 -24.77
C GLY A 73 -3.02 -0.97 -23.44
N PRO A 74 -1.72 -1.34 -23.43
CA PRO A 74 -0.96 -1.54 -22.19
C PRO A 74 -0.99 -0.27 -21.34
N LEU A 75 -1.61 -0.33 -20.17
CA LEU A 75 -1.62 0.80 -19.23
C LEU A 75 -0.26 0.89 -18.51
N PRO A 76 0.33 2.09 -18.39
CA PRO A 76 1.54 2.26 -17.60
C PRO A 76 1.24 2.04 -16.11
N ILE A 77 2.04 1.21 -15.45
CA ILE A 77 1.97 1.05 -14.00
C ILE A 77 2.60 2.29 -13.36
N VAL A 78 1.78 3.16 -12.79
CA VAL A 78 2.23 4.41 -12.16
C VAL A 78 2.79 4.17 -10.75
N ALA A 79 2.30 3.13 -10.06
CA ALA A 79 2.77 2.74 -8.73
C ALA A 79 2.43 1.27 -8.43
N SER A 80 3.14 0.69 -7.46
CA SER A 80 2.85 -0.64 -6.91
C SER A 80 2.89 -0.58 -5.38
N ARG A 81 2.02 -1.34 -4.71
CA ARG A 81 2.00 -1.46 -3.24
C ARG A 81 1.79 -2.90 -2.80
N MET A 82 2.46 -3.30 -1.72
CA MET A 82 2.29 -4.60 -1.06
C MET A 82 1.10 -4.60 -0.10
N GLY A 83 -0.08 -4.18 -0.59
CA GLY A 83 -1.24 -3.90 0.26
C GLY A 83 -1.70 -5.08 1.11
N HIS A 84 -1.91 -6.24 0.50
CA HIS A 84 -2.38 -7.42 1.22
C HIS A 84 -1.39 -7.93 2.27
N LEU A 85 -0.09 -7.91 1.96
CA LEU A 85 0.96 -8.29 2.90
C LEU A 85 0.92 -7.37 4.13
N TRP A 86 0.91 -6.06 3.88
CA TRP A 86 0.90 -5.06 4.94
C TRP A 86 -0.37 -5.14 5.80
N ASP A 87 -1.54 -5.25 5.18
CA ASP A 87 -2.82 -5.32 5.88
C ASP A 87 -2.90 -6.60 6.73
N ALA A 88 -2.40 -7.74 6.22
CA ALA A 88 -2.35 -8.99 6.98
C ALA A 88 -1.42 -8.89 8.19
N LEU A 89 -0.25 -8.27 8.02
CA LEU A 89 0.70 -8.04 9.11
C LEU A 89 0.15 -7.08 10.17
N CYS A 90 -0.56 -6.03 9.78
CA CYS A 90 -1.25 -5.14 10.72
C CYS A 90 -2.31 -5.89 11.53
N ARG A 91 -3.15 -6.70 10.87
CA ARG A 91 -4.16 -7.52 11.56
C ARG A 91 -3.52 -8.52 12.52
N ALA A 92 -2.42 -9.15 12.11
CA ALA A 92 -1.69 -10.07 12.97
C ALA A 92 -1.14 -9.34 14.22
N TYR A 93 -0.49 -8.18 14.02
CA TYR A 93 0.02 -7.32 15.09
C TYR A 93 -1.06 -6.91 16.10
N ASP A 94 -2.25 -6.55 15.61
CA ASP A 94 -3.38 -6.19 16.47
C ASP A 94 -3.97 -7.44 17.15
N SER A 95 -4.06 -8.58 16.45
CA SER A 95 -4.63 -9.81 17.00
C SER A 95 -3.83 -10.40 18.17
N VAL A 96 -2.51 -10.15 18.21
CA VAL A 96 -1.66 -10.54 19.34
C VAL A 96 -1.65 -9.50 20.47
N GLY A 97 -2.43 -8.42 20.34
CA GLY A 97 -2.57 -7.38 21.37
C GLY A 97 -1.41 -6.37 21.42
N LEU A 98 -0.47 -6.40 20.47
CA LEU A 98 0.67 -5.47 20.47
C LEU A 98 0.22 -4.02 20.23
N GLY A 99 -0.87 -3.81 19.48
CA GLY A 99 -1.47 -2.49 19.29
C GLY A 99 -1.82 -1.79 20.60
N GLU A 100 -2.50 -2.49 21.50
CA GLU A 100 -2.88 -1.96 22.82
C GLU A 100 -1.67 -1.86 23.75
N ALA A 101 -0.83 -2.92 23.79
CA ALA A 101 0.33 -2.98 24.67
C ALA A 101 1.35 -1.84 24.43
N THR A 102 1.45 -1.34 23.19
CA THR A 102 2.36 -0.24 22.82
C THR A 102 1.67 1.12 22.78
N GLY A 103 0.44 1.25 23.29
CA GLY A 103 -0.31 2.52 23.25
C GLY A 103 -0.56 3.02 21.82
N ALA A 104 -0.77 2.11 20.87
CA ALA A 104 -0.94 2.39 19.45
C ALA A 104 0.22 3.16 18.77
N ASP A 105 1.46 2.97 19.24
CA ASP A 105 2.66 3.52 18.57
C ASP A 105 2.83 2.96 17.14
N ARG A 106 2.47 3.78 16.16
CA ARG A 106 2.56 3.45 14.73
C ARG A 106 4.00 3.31 14.26
N VAL A 107 4.94 4.08 14.82
CA VAL A 107 6.36 4.00 14.42
C VAL A 107 6.95 2.68 14.88
N PHE A 108 6.63 2.25 16.11
CA PHE A 108 7.05 0.95 16.62
C PHE A 108 6.46 -0.19 15.78
N ARG A 109 5.15 -0.17 15.52
CA ARG A 109 4.50 -1.17 14.66
C ARG A 109 5.18 -1.25 13.29
N ASP A 110 5.36 -0.12 12.62
CA ASP A 110 5.91 -0.13 11.26
C ASP A 110 7.36 -0.65 11.23
N LEU A 111 8.16 -0.39 12.27
CA LEU A 111 9.49 -0.99 12.43
C LEU A 111 9.46 -2.50 12.67
N VAL A 112 8.51 -2.99 13.48
CA VAL A 112 8.32 -4.42 13.71
C VAL A 112 7.91 -5.11 12.41
N LEU A 113 6.93 -4.56 11.69
CA LEU A 113 6.44 -5.13 10.44
C LEU A 113 7.52 -5.13 9.36
N ALA A 114 8.28 -4.04 9.22
CA ALA A 114 9.43 -3.99 8.31
C ALA A 114 10.45 -5.11 8.61
N ARG A 115 10.70 -5.40 9.89
CA ARG A 115 11.62 -6.47 10.31
C ARG A 115 11.11 -7.89 10.09
N ILE A 116 9.80 -8.07 10.04
CA ILE A 116 9.18 -9.35 9.67
C ILE A 116 9.32 -9.57 8.16
N ILE A 117 9.18 -8.52 7.36
CA ILE A 117 9.37 -8.58 5.90
C ILE A 117 10.83 -8.86 5.58
N GLU A 118 11.75 -8.10 6.19
CA GLU A 118 13.18 -8.30 6.03
C GLU A 118 13.92 -7.94 7.34
N PRO A 119 14.70 -8.86 7.93
CA PRO A 119 15.35 -8.65 9.21
C PRO A 119 16.54 -7.69 9.11
N THR A 120 16.26 -6.38 9.06
CA THR A 120 17.26 -5.32 8.87
C THR A 120 17.49 -4.45 10.11
N SER A 121 18.53 -3.61 10.05
CA SER A 121 18.80 -2.59 11.07
C SER A 121 17.69 -1.53 11.10
N LYS A 122 17.50 -0.84 12.23
CA LYS A 122 16.47 0.23 12.36
C LYS A 122 16.62 1.32 11.29
N LEU A 123 17.85 1.64 10.89
CA LEU A 123 18.13 2.65 9.86
C LEU A 123 17.73 2.16 8.47
N ASP A 124 17.88 0.86 8.23
CA ASP A 124 17.67 0.22 6.94
C ASP A 124 16.20 -0.21 6.73
N SER A 125 15.41 -0.32 7.81
CA SER A 125 13.96 -0.55 7.75
C SER A 125 13.21 0.51 6.94
N ARG A 126 13.81 1.70 6.74
CA ARG A 126 13.24 2.73 5.86
C ARG A 126 13.14 2.26 4.41
N ARG A 127 14.16 1.58 3.90
CA ARG A 127 14.18 1.04 2.53
C ARG A 127 13.03 0.03 2.36
N VAL A 128 12.89 -0.89 3.33
CA VAL A 128 11.83 -1.90 3.33
C VAL A 128 10.44 -1.25 3.29
N LEU A 129 10.20 -0.22 4.12
CA LEU A 129 8.91 0.48 4.12
C LEU A 129 8.63 1.20 2.78
N GLU A 130 9.65 1.81 2.16
CA GLU A 130 9.52 2.43 0.83
C GLU A 130 9.15 1.38 -0.24
N GLU A 131 9.74 0.19 -0.21
CA GLU A 131 9.45 -0.91 -1.13
C GLU A 131 8.03 -1.49 -0.94
N THR A 132 7.46 -1.42 0.26
CA THR A 132 6.07 -1.84 0.48
C THR A 132 5.04 -0.88 -0.12
N GLY A 133 5.43 0.36 -0.45
CA GLY A 133 4.53 1.40 -0.96
C GLY A 133 3.58 1.98 0.10
N VAL A 134 3.91 1.87 1.39
CA VAL A 134 3.12 2.40 2.50
C VAL A 134 3.59 3.81 2.86
N ALA A 135 2.64 4.75 2.99
CA ALA A 135 2.96 6.15 3.33
C ALA A 135 3.62 6.25 4.71
N ARG A 136 4.76 6.94 4.75
CA ARG A 136 5.66 7.00 5.91
C ARG A 136 5.06 7.78 7.09
N PRO A 137 5.12 7.30 8.34
CA PRO A 137 4.96 8.17 9.50
C PRO A 137 6.21 9.08 9.69
N PRO A 138 6.08 10.28 10.28
CA PRO A 138 7.22 11.12 10.58
C PRO A 138 8.17 10.43 11.57
N THR A 139 9.48 10.46 11.28
CA THR A 139 10.48 9.83 12.15
C THR A 139 10.68 10.65 13.43
N ARG A 140 10.33 10.09 14.59
CA ARG A 140 10.76 10.62 15.90
C ARG A 140 12.22 10.26 16.10
N ARG A 141 13.12 11.25 16.13
CA ARG A 141 14.53 11.04 16.50
C ARG A 141 14.59 10.48 17.93
N SER A 142 15.40 9.44 18.13
CA SER A 142 15.52 8.69 19.39
C SER A 142 16.02 9.51 20.61
N ASN A 143 16.32 10.80 20.46
CA ASN A 143 16.94 11.62 21.50
C ASN A 143 16.06 12.80 21.98
N ALA A 144 14.75 12.79 21.69
CA ALA A 144 13.84 13.78 22.25
C ALA A 144 13.28 13.26 23.60
N PRO A 145 13.56 13.93 24.74
CA PRO A 145 12.94 13.59 26.02
C PRO A 145 11.42 13.62 25.85
N CYS A 146 10.75 12.65 26.46
CA CYS A 146 9.30 12.63 26.58
C CYS A 146 8.89 13.85 27.42
N ARG A 147 8.53 14.96 26.76
CA ARG A 147 7.83 16.08 27.38
C ARG A 147 6.36 15.94 27.04
N ASP A 148 5.70 15.03 27.74
CA ASP A 148 4.26 15.09 27.94
C ASP A 148 4.04 15.53 29.39
N THR A 149 4.14 16.84 29.63
CA THR A 149 3.40 17.43 30.75
C THR A 149 1.97 17.56 30.23
N PRO A 150 0.96 16.96 30.89
CA PRO A 150 -0.43 17.14 30.47
C PRO A 150 -0.76 18.65 30.49
N PRO A 151 -1.55 19.15 29.53
CA PRO A 151 -2.02 20.53 29.60
C PRO A 151 -2.83 20.68 30.90
N THR A 152 -2.35 21.53 31.80
CA THR A 152 -3.12 21.99 32.94
C THR A 152 -4.44 22.53 32.40
N PRO A 153 -5.61 22.02 32.83
CA PRO A 153 -6.87 22.63 32.43
C PRO A 153 -6.90 24.04 33.01
N GLY A 154 -6.73 25.02 32.11
CA GLY A 154 -6.80 26.42 32.46
C GLY A 154 -8.20 26.82 32.90
N GLY A 155 -8.24 27.77 33.84
CA GLY A 155 -9.27 28.79 33.85
C GLY A 155 -10.58 28.44 34.54
N GLY A 156 -10.53 27.99 35.79
CA GLY A 156 -11.65 28.11 36.71
C GLY A 156 -11.97 29.59 36.95
N ALA A 157 -13.19 29.98 36.62
CA ALA A 157 -13.76 31.32 36.71
C ALA A 157 -13.46 32.05 38.03
N SER A 158 -13.08 33.33 37.93
CA SER A 158 -13.13 34.28 39.04
C SER A 158 -14.52 34.25 39.71
N PRO A 159 -14.63 34.11 41.04
CA PRO A 159 -15.86 34.42 41.73
C PRO A 159 -16.03 35.94 41.76
N ARG A 160 -17.00 36.45 40.99
CA ARG A 160 -17.55 37.80 41.21
C ARG A 160 -18.09 37.86 42.65
N PRO A 161 -17.70 38.84 43.48
CA PRO A 161 -18.25 38.96 44.82
C PRO A 161 -19.73 39.36 44.77
N ALA A 162 -20.55 38.63 45.52
CA ALA A 162 -21.98 38.88 45.70
C ALA A 162 -22.22 40.31 46.24
N ARG A 163 -22.92 41.13 45.45
CA ARG A 163 -23.35 42.47 45.83
C ARG A 163 -24.46 42.35 46.89
N ARG A 164 -24.04 42.40 48.15
CA ARG A 164 -24.91 42.35 49.33
C ARG A 164 -25.84 43.57 49.33
N THR A 165 -27.12 43.34 49.06
CA THR A 165 -28.17 44.34 49.26
C THR A 165 -28.33 44.58 50.76
N ARG A 166 -27.85 45.72 51.27
CA ARG A 166 -28.26 46.24 52.57
C ARG A 166 -28.95 47.58 52.38
N ARG A 167 -30.27 47.47 52.44
CA ARG A 167 -31.23 48.50 52.75
C ARG A 167 -31.03 48.89 54.22
N SER A 168 -30.66 50.13 54.50
CA SER A 168 -31.01 50.79 55.76
C SER A 168 -30.73 52.27 55.65
N ASP A 169 -31.80 53.01 55.93
CA ASP A 169 -31.96 54.44 55.97
C ASP A 169 -31.04 55.17 56.96
N ARG A 170 -30.69 56.38 56.54
CA ARG A 170 -30.59 57.64 57.30
C ARG A 170 -29.51 57.86 58.38
N PRO A 171 -29.12 59.14 58.59
CA PRO A 171 -27.86 59.56 59.22
C PRO A 171 -28.06 60.12 60.64
N ALA A 172 -26.98 60.23 61.41
CA ALA A 172 -26.70 61.39 62.28
C ALA A 172 -25.37 61.23 63.05
N SER A 173 -24.63 62.35 63.18
CA SER A 173 -23.91 62.82 64.39
C SER A 173 -22.74 61.98 64.93
N PHE A 174 -21.64 62.47 65.50
CA PHE A 174 -21.00 63.77 65.72
C PHE A 174 -19.66 63.44 66.45
N SER A 175 -18.67 64.34 66.39
CA SER A 175 -17.64 64.66 67.42
C SER A 175 -16.51 63.68 67.79
N THR A 176 -15.29 64.09 67.41
CA THR A 176 -14.15 64.51 68.27
C THR A 176 -14.03 63.92 69.69
N THR A 177 -12.93 63.20 69.98
CA THR A 177 -11.72 63.66 70.70
C THR A 177 -10.72 62.52 70.73
#